data_AF-A0A928AFJ7-F1
#
_entry.id   AF-A0A928AFJ7-F1
#
_cell.length_a   1.000
_cell.length_b   1.000
_cell.length_c   1.000
_cell.angle_alpha   90.00
_cell.angle_beta   90.00
_cell.angle_gamma   90.00
#
_symmetry.space_group_name_H-M   'P 1'
#
loop_
_entity.id
_entity.type
_entity.pdbx_description
1 polymer ?
#
loop_
_entity_poly.entity_id
_entity_poly.type
_entity_poly.pdbx_seq_one_letter_code
_entity_poly.pdbx_strand_id
1 'polypeptide(L)'
;MKRLLLVLCTVVAMCSCESHNTNGEENGPQRPENALSTLTEDLTLDFGDDTSLVYADCFGDYYDTGLYMWQFYFMEFEKKEQLCIEVMVSSSECVVPTGTFTATSNIFQAGGMLRGIVDEDNYDAYSWYTRLATPNIAAAKAPIVEGAMTITANNDGTHTATFNLFDDARNKITGRCTNMMIVEDFR
;
A
#
# COMPACT_ATOMS: atom_id res chain seq x y z
N MET A 1 -20.07 -8.65 18.10
CA MET A 1 -20.83 -7.87 17.10
C MET A 1 -19.82 -7.16 16.21
N LYS A 2 -19.43 -7.78 15.09
CA LYS A 2 -18.49 -7.18 14.13
C LYS A 2 -19.26 -6.15 13.31
N ARG A 3 -18.94 -4.86 13.49
CA ARG A 3 -19.41 -3.80 12.61
C ARG A 3 -18.45 -3.74 11.43
N LEU A 4 -18.94 -4.26 10.30
CA LEU A 4 -18.36 -4.11 8.98
C LEU A 4 -18.33 -2.61 8.65
N LEU A 5 -17.14 -2.00 8.67
CA LEU A 5 -16.97 -0.64 8.16
C LEU A 5 -16.80 -0.75 6.65
N LEU A 6 -17.93 -0.62 5.96
CA LEU A 6 -18.07 -0.65 4.51
C LEU A 6 -17.53 0.67 3.94
N VAL A 7 -16.34 0.67 3.33
CA VAL A 7 -15.92 1.76 2.44
C VAL A 7 -16.36 1.38 1.03
N LEU A 8 -17.42 2.04 0.54
CA LEU A 8 -17.90 1.90 -0.83
C LEU A 8 -16.81 2.33 -1.82
N CYS A 9 -16.35 1.41 -2.65
CA CYS A 9 -15.84 1.72 -3.98
C CYS A 9 -16.41 0.71 -4.99
N THR A 10 -17.48 1.12 -5.67
CA THR A 10 -18.02 0.40 -6.84
C THR A 10 -17.37 1.00 -8.08
N VAL A 11 -16.58 0.23 -8.85
CA VAL A 11 -16.44 0.45 -10.30
C VAL A 11 -16.27 -0.87 -11.04
N VAL A 12 -17.19 -1.07 -11.97
CA VAL A 12 -17.28 -2.13 -12.99
C VAL A 12 -16.22 -1.93 -14.08
N ALA A 13 -15.63 -3.01 -14.59
CA ALA A 13 -15.20 -3.06 -16.00
C ALA A 13 -15.09 -4.50 -16.52
N MET A 14 -16.12 -4.93 -17.28
CA MET A 14 -15.93 -5.89 -18.36
C MET A 14 -15.45 -5.12 -19.60
N CYS A 15 -14.34 -5.54 -20.21
CA CYS A 15 -14.14 -5.41 -21.65
C CYS A 15 -13.13 -6.46 -22.13
N SER A 16 -13.65 -7.51 -22.78
CA SER A 16 -12.86 -8.46 -23.55
C SER A 16 -12.77 -7.94 -24.98
N CYS A 17 -11.57 -7.60 -25.44
CA CYS A 17 -11.25 -7.50 -26.86
C CYS A 17 -10.02 -8.35 -27.16
N GLU A 18 -10.20 -9.27 -28.10
CA GLU A 18 -9.25 -10.25 -28.60
C GLU A 18 -7.99 -9.57 -29.19
N SER A 19 -6.82 -10.16 -28.92
CA SER A 19 -5.56 -9.75 -29.51
C SER A 19 -5.31 -10.44 -30.85
N HIS A 20 -4.82 -9.67 -31.83
CA HIS A 20 -4.12 -10.19 -33.01
C HIS A 20 -2.63 -9.92 -32.85
N ASN A 21 -1.86 -10.98 -33.11
CA ASN A 21 -0.43 -11.12 -32.93
C ASN A 21 0.35 -10.33 -34.00
N THR A 22 1.49 -9.70 -33.66
CA THR A 22 2.73 -9.74 -34.47
C THR A 22 3.94 -9.12 -33.75
N ASN A 23 4.97 -9.96 -33.56
CA ASN A 23 6.41 -9.76 -33.71
C ASN A 23 7.14 -8.56 -33.05
N GLY A 24 7.92 -8.89 -32.00
CA GLY A 24 9.38 -8.72 -31.94
C GLY A 24 9.95 -7.37 -31.54
N GLU A 25 10.47 -7.26 -30.31
CA GLU A 25 11.65 -6.45 -29.95
C GLU A 25 12.06 -6.71 -28.47
N GLU A 26 13.38 -6.70 -28.24
CA GLU A 26 14.16 -6.70 -26.98
C GLU A 26 13.48 -7.15 -25.67
N ASN A 27 13.95 -8.30 -25.13
CA ASN A 27 13.55 -8.83 -23.83
C ASN A 27 14.10 -7.98 -22.66
N GLY A 28 13.52 -6.80 -22.46
CA GLY A 28 13.34 -6.27 -21.11
C GLY A 28 12.47 -7.23 -20.28
N PRO A 29 12.45 -7.11 -18.94
CA PRO A 29 11.53 -7.93 -18.14
C PRO A 29 10.10 -7.71 -18.64
N GLN A 30 9.52 -8.73 -19.27
CA GLN A 30 8.15 -8.66 -19.76
C GLN A 30 7.20 -8.53 -18.57
N ARG A 31 6.35 -7.51 -18.63
CA ARG A 31 5.23 -7.31 -17.71
C ARG A 31 4.38 -8.60 -17.66
N PRO A 32 4.02 -9.11 -16.47
CA PRO A 32 3.11 -10.25 -16.35
C PRO A 32 1.75 -10.00 -17.01
N GLU A 33 1.24 -10.98 -17.75
CA GLU A 33 0.00 -10.85 -18.55
C GLU A 33 -1.26 -10.55 -17.72
N ASN A 34 -1.27 -10.87 -16.43
CA ASN A 34 -2.42 -10.69 -15.53
C ASN A 34 -2.12 -9.72 -14.37
N ALA A 35 -1.21 -8.77 -14.57
CA ALA A 35 -0.92 -7.77 -13.55
C ALA A 35 -2.14 -6.88 -13.26
N LEU A 36 -2.51 -6.79 -11.99
CA LEU A 36 -3.56 -5.92 -11.44
C LEU A 36 -3.13 -4.46 -11.46
N SER A 37 -1.82 -4.19 -11.37
CA SER A 37 -1.28 -2.85 -11.46
C SER A 37 -1.64 -2.19 -12.78
N THR A 38 -2.08 -0.94 -12.74
CA THR A 38 -2.28 -0.10 -13.92
C THR A 38 -1.08 0.79 -14.21
N LEU A 39 -0.01 0.73 -13.39
CA LEU A 39 1.23 1.45 -13.65
C LEU A 39 1.92 0.87 -14.88
N THR A 40 2.50 1.74 -15.70
CA THR A 40 3.21 1.36 -16.93
C THR A 40 4.72 1.59 -16.83
N GLU A 41 5.17 2.21 -15.74
CA GLU A 41 6.57 2.58 -15.49
C GLU A 41 6.83 2.65 -13.98
N ASP A 42 8.11 2.71 -13.61
CA ASP A 42 8.55 2.95 -12.24
C ASP A 42 8.00 4.27 -11.70
N LEU A 43 7.65 4.27 -10.41
CA LEU A 43 7.06 5.39 -9.70
C LEU A 43 7.97 5.86 -8.57
N THR A 44 8.22 7.16 -8.51
CA THR A 44 8.82 7.81 -7.33
C THR A 44 7.74 8.65 -6.65
N LEU A 45 7.34 8.21 -5.45
CA LEU A 45 6.45 8.93 -4.56
C LEU A 45 7.20 10.10 -3.94
N ASP A 46 6.58 11.27 -4.03
CA ASP A 46 7.12 12.52 -3.52
C ASP A 46 6.00 13.23 -2.76
N PHE A 47 6.20 13.40 -1.46
CA PHE A 47 5.24 13.91 -0.50
C PHE A 47 5.64 15.32 -0.10
N GLY A 48 4.81 16.31 -0.41
CA GLY A 48 5.07 17.70 -0.07
C GLY A 48 4.84 17.97 1.41
N ASP A 49 5.65 18.85 2.00
CA ASP A 49 5.59 19.15 3.44
C ASP A 49 4.20 19.70 3.86
N ASP A 50 3.58 20.52 3.00
CA ASP A 50 2.27 21.18 3.26
C ASP A 50 1.08 20.48 2.58
N THR A 51 1.33 19.46 1.76
CA THR A 51 0.34 18.81 0.90
C THR A 51 0.20 17.31 1.18
N SER A 52 0.98 16.80 2.14
CA SER A 52 0.94 15.41 2.56
C SER A 52 0.45 15.23 3.98
N LEU A 53 -0.13 14.05 4.23
CA LEU A 53 -0.59 13.65 5.55
C LEU A 53 -0.36 12.16 5.74
N VAL A 54 -0.02 11.77 6.97
CA VAL A 54 0.21 10.37 7.32
C VAL A 54 -0.64 9.94 8.51
N TYR A 55 -1.46 8.91 8.33
CA TYR A 55 -2.16 8.21 9.41
C TYR A 55 -1.48 6.87 9.71
N ALA A 56 -1.51 6.48 10.97
CA ALA A 56 -1.02 5.21 11.51
C ALA A 56 -2.09 4.62 12.44
N ASP A 57 -2.91 3.75 11.87
CA ASP A 57 -4.08 3.19 12.53
C ASP A 57 -3.69 1.89 13.22
N CYS A 58 -3.92 1.81 14.53
CA CYS A 58 -3.64 0.63 15.34
C CYS A 58 -4.93 -0.18 15.53
N PHE A 59 -5.04 -1.33 14.89
CA PHE A 59 -6.20 -2.21 15.01
C PHE A 59 -6.03 -3.30 16.08
N GLY A 60 -4.86 -3.38 16.72
CA GLY A 60 -4.57 -4.43 17.70
C GLY A 60 -4.48 -5.80 17.05
N ASP A 61 -4.81 -6.85 17.80
CA ASP A 61 -4.80 -8.22 17.27
C ASP A 61 -6.04 -8.53 16.42
N TYR A 62 -6.21 -7.75 15.35
CA TYR A 62 -7.38 -7.78 14.48
C TYR A 62 -7.61 -9.15 13.82
N TYR A 63 -6.52 -9.88 13.55
CA TYR A 63 -6.55 -11.19 12.90
C TYR A 63 -6.43 -12.38 13.86
N ASP A 64 -6.48 -12.17 15.18
CA ASP A 64 -6.31 -13.22 16.19
C ASP A 64 -5.00 -14.01 15.99
N THR A 65 -3.92 -13.31 15.65
CA THR A 65 -2.58 -13.86 15.36
C THR A 65 -1.62 -13.76 16.54
N GLY A 66 -1.98 -12.98 17.57
CA GLY A 66 -1.07 -12.54 18.63
C GLY A 66 -0.13 -11.41 18.22
N LEU A 67 -0.28 -10.84 17.03
CA LEU A 67 0.46 -9.69 16.52
C LEU A 67 -0.52 -8.52 16.31
N TYR A 68 -0.05 -7.29 16.55
CA TYR A 68 -0.85 -6.12 16.22
C TYR A 68 -0.79 -5.83 14.72
N MET A 69 -1.95 -5.55 14.15
CA MET A 69 -2.09 -5.02 12.80
C MET A 69 -2.07 -3.49 12.87
N TRP A 70 -1.21 -2.90 12.05
CA TRP A 70 -1.16 -1.46 11.81
C TRP A 70 -1.40 -1.16 10.35
N GLN A 71 -2.20 -0.15 10.07
CA GLN A 71 -2.42 0.36 8.72
C GLN A 71 -1.88 1.78 8.61
N PHE A 72 -1.00 2.00 7.63
CA PHE A 72 -0.43 3.30 7.33
C PHE A 72 -1.06 3.85 6.06
N TYR A 73 -1.44 5.13 6.10
CA TYR A 73 -1.89 5.87 4.93
C TYR A 73 -0.95 7.04 4.70
N PHE A 74 -0.16 7.00 3.62
CA PHE A 74 0.63 8.13 3.15
C PHE A 74 -0.12 8.80 2.01
N MET A 75 -0.61 10.01 2.23
CA MET A 75 -1.43 10.75 1.27
C MET A 75 -0.70 11.98 0.76
N GLU A 76 -0.89 12.28 -0.52
CA GLU A 76 -0.44 13.51 -1.18
C GLU A 76 -1.63 14.12 -1.94
N PHE A 77 -2.16 15.22 -1.43
CA PHE A 77 -3.47 15.75 -1.83
C PHE A 77 -3.45 16.45 -3.18
N GLU A 78 -2.36 17.13 -3.54
CA GLU A 78 -2.29 17.83 -4.84
C GLU A 78 -2.17 16.83 -5.99
N LYS A 79 -1.43 15.75 -5.78
CA LYS A 79 -1.27 14.66 -6.76
C LYS A 79 -2.41 13.65 -6.69
N LYS A 80 -3.23 13.71 -5.63
CA LYS A 80 -4.32 12.77 -5.31
C LYS A 80 -3.82 11.32 -5.22
N GLU A 81 -2.66 11.17 -4.59
CA GLU A 81 -1.97 9.90 -4.43
C GLU A 81 -2.10 9.39 -3.00
N GLN A 82 -2.18 8.08 -2.87
CA GLN A 82 -2.20 7.39 -1.60
C GLN A 82 -1.36 6.12 -1.70
N LEU A 83 -0.54 5.88 -0.70
CA LEU A 83 0.06 4.58 -0.43
C LEU A 83 -0.52 4.06 0.89
N CYS A 84 -1.29 2.98 0.81
CA CYS A 84 -1.78 2.25 1.97
C CYS A 84 -0.85 1.06 2.22
N ILE A 85 -0.34 0.90 3.44
CA ILE A 85 0.55 -0.20 3.82
C ILE A 85 0.04 -0.84 5.11
N GLU A 86 -0.15 -2.15 5.10
CA GLU A 86 -0.55 -2.90 6.29
C GLU A 86 0.60 -3.75 6.83
N VAL A 87 0.87 -3.69 8.13
CA VAL A 87 1.98 -4.40 8.76
C VAL A 87 1.57 -5.14 10.03
N MET A 88 2.28 -6.24 10.30
CA MET A 88 2.12 -7.07 11.49
C MET A 88 3.30 -6.86 12.44
N VAL A 89 3.03 -6.50 13.70
CA VAL A 89 4.06 -6.16 14.69
C VAL A 89 3.89 -6.95 15.99
N SER A 90 5.01 -7.31 16.64
CA SER A 90 4.97 -8.04 17.92
C SER A 90 4.63 -7.17 19.14
N SER A 91 4.55 -5.85 18.97
CA SER A 91 4.22 -4.92 20.04
C SER A 91 2.70 -4.89 20.28
N SER A 92 2.28 -4.83 21.54
CA SER A 92 0.90 -4.55 21.92
C SER A 92 0.65 -3.06 22.28
N GLU A 93 1.65 -2.21 22.09
CA GLU A 93 1.55 -0.78 22.36
C GLU A 93 0.96 -0.03 21.16
N CYS A 94 0.13 0.97 21.42
CA CYS A 94 -0.42 1.88 20.41
C CYS A 94 0.53 3.06 20.20
N VAL A 95 1.75 2.76 19.75
CA VAL A 95 2.80 3.72 19.38
C VAL A 95 3.31 3.33 18.00
N VAL A 96 3.49 4.33 17.12
CA VAL A 96 3.98 4.14 15.75
C VAL A 96 5.15 3.15 15.73
N PRO A 97 5.01 1.98 15.08
CA PRO A 97 6.08 1.00 15.06
C PRO A 97 7.22 1.47 14.15
N THR A 98 8.45 1.29 14.62
CA THR A 98 9.67 1.58 13.87
C THR A 98 10.38 0.28 13.47
N GLY A 99 11.17 0.34 12.41
CA GLY A 99 11.88 -0.81 11.85
C GLY A 99 11.61 -0.99 10.37
N THR A 100 12.07 -2.12 9.84
CA THR A 100 11.89 -2.52 8.45
C THR A 100 10.79 -3.56 8.34
N PHE A 101 9.78 -3.28 7.53
CA PHE A 101 8.66 -4.16 7.22
C PHE A 101 8.82 -4.70 5.80
N THR A 102 8.83 -6.02 5.65
CA THR A 102 9.08 -6.69 4.37
C THR A 102 7.82 -7.35 3.85
N ALA A 103 7.56 -7.23 2.55
CA ALA A 103 6.41 -7.81 1.89
C ALA A 103 6.30 -9.33 2.17
N THR A 104 5.14 -9.78 2.63
CA THR A 104 4.87 -11.19 2.94
C THR A 104 3.39 -11.51 2.74
N SER A 105 3.10 -12.78 2.47
CA SER A 105 1.73 -13.32 2.51
C SER A 105 1.42 -14.01 3.84
N ASN A 106 2.37 -14.05 4.78
CA ASN A 106 2.21 -14.71 6.07
C ASN A 106 1.77 -13.71 7.13
N ILE A 107 0.49 -13.75 7.50
CA ILE A 107 -0.09 -12.89 8.55
C ILE A 107 0.49 -13.14 9.95
N PHE A 108 1.15 -14.28 10.17
CA PHE A 108 1.81 -14.60 11.45
C PHE A 108 3.27 -14.11 11.52
N GLN A 109 3.75 -13.40 10.51
CA GLN A 109 5.12 -12.91 10.47
C GLN A 109 5.24 -11.52 11.09
N ALA A 110 5.88 -11.43 12.26
CA ALA A 110 6.28 -10.16 12.84
C ALA A 110 7.26 -9.40 11.92
N GLY A 111 7.04 -8.09 11.76
CA GLY A 111 7.75 -7.28 10.77
C GLY A 111 7.31 -7.57 9.33
N GLY A 112 6.22 -8.32 9.14
CA GLY A 112 5.61 -8.57 7.85
C GLY A 112 4.79 -7.36 7.39
N MET A 113 4.94 -6.98 6.13
CA MET A 113 4.05 -6.07 5.41
C MET A 113 3.15 -6.91 4.51
N LEU A 114 1.83 -6.87 4.72
CA LEU A 114 0.92 -7.74 3.98
C LEU A 114 0.81 -7.29 2.53
N ARG A 115 1.07 -8.22 1.60
CA ARG A 115 1.04 -7.97 0.16
C ARG A 115 -0.37 -7.59 -0.30
N GLY A 116 -0.47 -6.60 -1.18
CA GLY A 116 -1.73 -6.24 -1.82
C GLY A 116 -2.33 -7.42 -2.59
N ILE A 117 -3.60 -7.70 -2.33
CA ILE A 117 -4.40 -8.69 -3.08
C ILE A 117 -5.77 -8.11 -3.40
N VAL A 118 -6.46 -8.75 -4.34
CA VAL A 118 -7.91 -8.61 -4.49
C VAL A 118 -8.55 -9.75 -3.70
N ASP A 119 -9.43 -9.42 -2.76
CA ASP A 119 -10.10 -10.41 -1.92
C ASP A 119 -11.30 -11.09 -2.64
N GLU A 120 -12.00 -11.98 -1.93
CA GLU A 120 -13.13 -12.74 -2.48
C GLU A 120 -14.32 -11.87 -2.89
N ASP A 121 -14.45 -10.67 -2.32
CA ASP A 121 -15.52 -9.71 -2.60
C ASP A 121 -15.10 -8.68 -3.69
N ASN A 122 -13.94 -8.88 -4.31
CA ASN A 122 -13.30 -7.97 -5.27
C ASN A 122 -12.86 -6.61 -4.68
N TYR A 123 -12.52 -6.57 -3.40
CA TYR A 123 -11.92 -5.39 -2.78
C TYR A 123 -10.39 -5.45 -2.82
N ASP A 124 -9.78 -4.28 -3.01
CA ASP A 124 -8.34 -4.11 -2.87
C ASP A 124 -7.98 -4.20 -1.38
N ALA A 125 -7.39 -5.32 -0.96
CA ALA A 125 -7.04 -5.60 0.43
C ALA A 125 -5.53 -5.44 0.70
N TYR A 126 -5.18 -5.08 1.93
CA TYR A 126 -3.82 -4.88 2.43
C TYR A 126 -3.10 -3.69 1.76
N SER A 127 -1.90 -3.90 1.21
CA SER A 127 -1.00 -2.81 0.78
C SER A 127 -1.15 -2.45 -0.70
N TRP A 128 -1.52 -1.19 -0.99
CA TRP A 128 -1.78 -0.69 -2.34
C TRP A 128 -1.33 0.77 -2.53
N TYR A 129 -0.85 1.09 -3.72
CA TYR A 129 -0.81 2.46 -4.24
C TYR A 129 -2.08 2.75 -5.03
N THR A 130 -2.61 3.96 -4.87
CA THR A 130 -3.74 4.48 -5.65
C THR A 130 -3.51 5.94 -6.00
N ARG A 131 -3.86 6.33 -7.22
CA ARG A 131 -3.99 7.72 -7.65
C ARG A 131 -5.38 7.96 -8.18
N LEU A 132 -6.06 9.00 -7.69
CA LEU A 132 -7.44 9.30 -8.05
C LEU A 132 -7.54 10.27 -9.23
N ALA A 133 -8.33 9.93 -10.25
CA ALA A 133 -8.77 10.88 -11.29
C ALA A 133 -9.79 11.87 -10.70
N THR A 134 -10.74 11.32 -9.95
CA THR A 134 -11.81 12.02 -9.23
C THR A 134 -11.94 11.40 -7.83
N PRO A 135 -12.65 12.03 -6.87
CA PRO A 135 -12.72 11.51 -5.50
C PRO A 135 -13.09 10.03 -5.36
N ASN A 136 -13.83 9.46 -6.33
CA ASN A 136 -14.29 8.06 -6.28
C ASN A 136 -13.80 7.20 -7.46
N ILE A 137 -12.86 7.68 -8.28
CA ILE A 137 -12.38 6.95 -9.47
C ILE A 137 -10.87 6.98 -9.49
N ALA A 138 -10.25 5.79 -9.42
CA ALA A 138 -8.81 5.63 -9.57
C ALA A 138 -8.39 5.88 -11.02
N ALA A 139 -7.42 6.77 -11.22
CA ALA A 139 -6.64 6.93 -12.44
C ALA A 139 -5.55 5.86 -12.55
N ALA A 140 -4.95 5.49 -11.42
CA ALA A 140 -3.98 4.41 -11.33
C ALA A 140 -4.10 3.65 -10.02
N LYS A 141 -3.78 2.36 -10.03
CA LYS A 141 -3.62 1.54 -8.82
C LYS A 141 -2.56 0.48 -9.01
N ALA A 142 -1.91 0.07 -7.92
CA ALA A 142 -0.89 -0.98 -7.95
C ALA A 142 -0.83 -1.73 -6.60
N PRO A 143 -0.98 -3.06 -6.57
CA PRO A 143 -0.76 -3.82 -5.34
C PRO A 143 0.72 -3.83 -5.00
N ILE A 144 1.06 -3.67 -3.73
CA ILE A 144 2.44 -3.83 -3.27
C ILE A 144 2.68 -5.32 -3.02
N VAL A 145 3.54 -5.96 -3.82
CA VAL A 145 3.76 -7.41 -3.74
C VAL A 145 5.15 -7.83 -3.30
N GLU A 146 6.13 -6.94 -3.39
CA GLU A 146 7.51 -7.20 -2.99
C GLU A 146 8.17 -5.93 -2.45
N GLY A 147 9.30 -6.09 -1.76
CA GLY A 147 10.12 -5.00 -1.26
C GLY A 147 9.90 -4.74 0.22
N ALA A 148 10.34 -3.56 0.66
CA ALA A 148 10.28 -3.18 2.06
C ALA A 148 10.00 -1.68 2.27
N MET A 149 9.35 -1.41 3.40
CA MET A 149 9.22 -0.08 3.99
C MET A 149 10.08 -0.01 5.25
N THR A 150 10.81 1.08 5.46
CA THR A 150 11.52 1.33 6.73
C THR A 150 11.01 2.60 7.38
N ILE A 151 10.60 2.51 8.65
CA ILE A 151 10.17 3.65 9.47
C ILE A 151 11.20 3.89 10.57
N THR A 152 11.66 5.14 10.66
CA THR A 152 12.57 5.60 11.72
C THR A 152 11.95 6.77 12.46
N ALA A 153 11.93 6.73 13.79
CA ALA A 153 11.54 7.87 14.60
C ALA A 153 12.65 8.93 14.63
N ASN A 154 12.26 10.19 14.53
CA ASN A 154 13.15 11.34 14.64
C ASN A 154 13.06 11.98 16.03
N ASN A 155 14.03 12.83 16.37
CA ASN A 155 14.11 13.46 17.70
C ASN A 155 13.12 14.63 17.89
N ASP A 156 12.38 15.01 16.87
CA ASP A 156 11.43 16.14 16.84
C ASP A 156 9.95 15.67 16.85
N GLY A 157 9.71 14.36 17.05
CA GLY A 157 8.37 13.78 17.04
C GLY A 157 7.87 13.39 15.65
N THR A 158 8.62 13.67 14.59
CA THR A 158 8.32 13.16 13.25
C THR A 158 8.86 11.73 13.07
N HIS A 159 8.40 11.08 12.01
CA HIS A 159 8.93 9.81 11.54
C HIS A 159 9.33 9.93 10.08
N THR A 160 10.39 9.23 9.69
CA THR A 160 10.76 9.06 8.29
C THR A 160 10.41 7.65 7.83
N ALA A 161 9.51 7.55 6.85
CA ALA A 161 9.26 6.33 6.09
C ALA A 161 10.05 6.36 4.77
N THR A 162 10.72 5.27 4.42
CA THR A 162 11.38 5.07 3.13
C THR A 162 10.84 3.82 2.46
N PHE A 163 10.49 3.94 1.17
CA PHE A 163 9.88 2.88 0.38
C PHE A 163 10.85 2.37 -0.69
N ASN A 164 10.99 1.06 -0.77
CA ASN A 164 11.64 0.38 -1.88
C ASN A 164 10.80 -0.88 -2.19
N LEU A 165 9.75 -0.66 -2.99
CA LEU A 165 8.65 -1.58 -3.22
C LEU A 165 8.58 -1.98 -4.68
N PHE A 166 7.87 -3.07 -4.96
CA PHE A 166 7.51 -3.45 -6.33
C PHE A 166 6.04 -3.87 -6.39
N ASP A 167 5.42 -3.55 -7.52
CA ASP A 167 4.09 -4.04 -7.87
C ASP A 167 4.15 -5.38 -8.62
N ASP A 168 2.98 -5.94 -8.90
CA ASP A 168 2.84 -7.20 -9.64
C ASP A 168 3.11 -7.07 -11.15
N ALA A 169 3.20 -5.84 -11.66
CA ALA A 169 3.70 -5.53 -13.00
C ALA A 169 5.23 -5.37 -13.05
N ARG A 170 5.93 -5.54 -11.90
CA ARG A 170 7.38 -5.38 -11.71
C ARG A 170 7.87 -3.93 -11.79
N ASN A 171 6.98 -2.95 -11.75
CA ASN A 171 7.36 -1.54 -11.60
C ASN A 171 7.89 -1.33 -10.18
N LYS A 172 8.98 -0.57 -10.09
CA LYS A 172 9.54 -0.14 -8.82
C LYS A 172 8.74 1.05 -8.28
N ILE A 173 8.34 1.00 -7.02
CA ILE A 173 7.70 2.10 -6.30
C ILE A 173 8.63 2.52 -5.17
N THR A 174 9.21 3.70 -5.30
CA THR A 174 10.16 4.25 -4.31
C THR A 174 9.68 5.56 -3.75
N GLY A 175 10.22 5.98 -2.61
CA GLY A 175 9.94 7.30 -2.09
C GLY A 175 10.42 7.47 -0.65
N ARG A 176 10.23 8.68 -0.14
CA ARG A 176 10.54 9.02 1.24
C ARG A 176 9.51 10.03 1.73
N CYS A 177 8.97 9.81 2.92
CA CYS A 177 8.08 10.73 3.60
C CYS A 177 8.65 11.00 4.99
N THR A 178 8.83 12.28 5.35
CA THR A 178 9.14 12.68 6.73
C THR A 178 7.99 13.53 7.22
N ASN A 179 7.20 13.03 8.17
CA ASN A 179 6.06 13.75 8.71
C ASN A 179 5.76 13.30 10.14
N MET A 180 4.97 14.06 10.88
CA MET A 180 4.28 13.50 12.03
C MET A 180 3.26 12.47 11.52
N MET A 181 3.19 11.32 12.20
CA MET A 181 2.20 10.29 11.90
C MET A 181 1.07 10.41 12.93
N ILE A 182 -0.15 10.65 12.46
CA ILE A 182 -1.32 10.75 13.31
C ILE A 182 -1.73 9.33 13.71
N VAL A 183 -1.69 9.04 15.00
CA VAL A 183 -2.07 7.73 15.52
C VAL A 183 -3.57 7.70 15.84
N GLU A 184 -4.27 6.70 15.31
CA GLU A 184 -5.64 6.38 15.65
C GLU A 184 -5.72 4.99 16.30
N ASP A 185 -6.42 4.87 17.43
CA ASP A 185 -6.55 3.61 18.19
C ASP A 185 -7.94 2.99 17.94
N PHE A 186 -7.96 1.86 17.23
CA PHE A 186 -9.17 1.12 16.81
C PHE A 186 -9.35 -0.23 17.52
N ARG A 187 -8.56 -0.49 18.56
CA ARG A 187 -8.55 -1.76 19.32
C ARG A 187 -9.83 -2.03 20.11
#